data_AF-A0A2E9GIQ5-F1
#
_entry.id   AF-A0A2E9GIQ5-F1
#
_cell.length_a   1.000
_cell.length_b   1.000
_cell.length_c   1.000
_cell.angle_alpha   90.00
_cell.angle_beta   90.00
_cell.angle_gamma   90.00
#
_symmetry.space_group_name_H-M   'P 1'
#
loop_
_entity.id
_entity.type
_entity.pdbx_description
1 polymer ?
#
loop_
_entity_poly.entity_id
_entity_poly.type
_entity_poly.pdbx_seq_one_letter_code
_entity_poly.pdbx_strand_id
1 'polypeptide(L)'
;LNEIASGKHEITNKINSANFPMIIIGNSAVCRPDSSAIIFRIREISEKYNIVRGDWNGFNFMSSVASRVGALDLGFVPGQGGYDFNSIIENSENGNLDIVYLLGADEFSVDKLTNSFVIYQGHHGDKGAELADVILPGSAYTEKNATYINTEGRVQNAYAAVSPPGIAKEDWKIIRAFSSYIDKTLPYNNLEELRNRISEINNGLIIENFLIKAENNDIGDHKASLLKEEITNEKLNFFMSCNISRASETMAKCIIAQQGK
;
A
#
# COMPACT_ATOMS: atom_id res chain seq x y z
N LEU A 1 18.17 17.11 -0.95
CA LEU A 1 17.39 17.33 -2.20
C LEU A 1 17.67 18.70 -2.84
N ASN A 2 17.46 19.82 -2.14
CA ASN A 2 17.73 21.17 -2.68
C ASN A 2 19.15 21.36 -3.25
N GLU A 3 20.17 20.81 -2.59
CA GLU A 3 21.55 20.89 -3.10
C GLU A 3 21.76 20.08 -4.39
N ILE A 4 21.06 18.96 -4.57
CA ILE A 4 21.11 18.15 -5.80
C ILE A 4 20.37 18.87 -6.92
N ALA A 5 19.18 19.43 -6.63
CA ALA A 5 18.39 20.22 -7.58
C ALA A 5 19.16 21.47 -8.06
N SER A 6 19.83 22.18 -7.14
CA SER A 6 20.70 23.32 -7.50
C SER A 6 22.03 22.92 -8.13
N GLY A 7 22.41 21.65 -8.09
CA GLY A 7 23.67 21.12 -8.65
C GLY A 7 24.91 21.39 -7.78
N LYS A 8 24.71 21.77 -6.52
CA LYS A 8 25.79 22.04 -5.55
C LYS A 8 26.26 20.77 -4.83
N HIS A 9 25.44 19.72 -4.80
CA HIS A 9 25.78 18.46 -4.13
C HIS A 9 26.78 17.63 -4.94
N GLU A 10 27.73 16.97 -4.26
CA GLU A 10 28.78 16.15 -4.90
C GLU A 10 28.26 15.02 -5.80
N ILE A 11 27.10 14.45 -5.46
CA ILE A 11 26.46 13.36 -6.22
C ILE A 11 26.05 13.81 -7.63
N THR A 12 25.86 15.11 -7.85
CA THR A 12 25.43 15.69 -9.13
C THR A 12 26.33 15.27 -10.28
N ASN A 13 27.65 15.28 -10.06
CA ASN A 13 28.63 14.89 -11.09
C ASN A 13 28.49 13.41 -11.47
N LYS A 14 28.16 12.54 -10.49
CA LYS A 14 27.94 11.11 -10.72
C LYS A 14 26.62 10.84 -11.45
N ILE A 15 25.56 11.58 -11.12
CA ILE A 15 24.27 11.46 -11.82
C ILE A 15 24.43 11.89 -13.29
N ASN A 16 25.11 13.01 -13.52
CA ASN A 16 25.30 13.56 -14.86
C ASN A 16 26.20 12.69 -15.77
N SER A 17 27.14 11.92 -15.20
CA SER A 17 27.99 11.01 -15.96
C SER A 17 27.40 9.60 -16.14
N ALA A 18 26.29 9.29 -15.48
CA ALA A 18 25.67 7.98 -15.56
C ALA A 18 24.84 7.84 -16.85
N ASN A 19 24.98 6.69 -17.53
CA ASN A 19 24.18 6.39 -18.73
C ASN A 19 22.70 6.11 -18.38
N PHE A 20 22.46 5.39 -17.28
CA PHE A 20 21.11 4.98 -16.84
C PHE A 20 20.94 5.29 -15.34
N PRO A 21 20.89 6.58 -14.95
CA PRO A 21 20.71 6.96 -13.56
C PRO A 21 19.34 6.55 -13.05
N MET A 22 19.24 6.10 -11.80
CA MET A 22 17.98 5.71 -11.17
C MET A 22 17.82 6.39 -9.82
N ILE A 23 16.60 6.83 -9.51
CA ILE A 23 16.17 7.29 -8.20
C ILE A 23 15.07 6.35 -7.72
N ILE A 24 15.27 5.77 -6.54
CA ILE A 24 14.29 4.93 -5.86
C ILE A 24 13.80 5.70 -4.63
N ILE A 25 12.50 5.97 -4.60
CA ILE A 25 11.82 6.71 -3.54
C ILE A 25 11.13 5.69 -2.61
N GLY A 26 11.62 5.57 -1.38
CA GLY A 26 11.04 4.66 -0.39
C GLY A 26 9.81 5.25 0.32
N ASN A 27 9.02 4.37 0.95
CA ASN A 27 7.81 4.73 1.70
C ASN A 27 8.02 5.85 2.74
N SER A 28 9.14 5.85 3.46
CA SER A 28 9.43 6.90 4.46
C SER A 28 9.53 8.32 3.88
N ALA A 29 9.79 8.48 2.58
CA ALA A 29 9.77 9.77 1.92
C ALA A 29 8.35 10.22 1.54
N VAL A 30 7.50 9.27 1.14
CA VAL A 30 6.12 9.56 0.67
C VAL A 30 5.10 9.64 1.80
N CYS A 31 5.39 9.08 2.98
CA CYS A 31 4.53 9.17 4.16
C CYS A 31 4.73 10.46 4.98
N ARG A 32 5.67 11.34 4.60
CA ARG A 32 5.92 12.59 5.32
C ARG A 32 4.87 13.66 5.00
N PRO A 33 4.63 14.63 5.92
CA PRO A 33 3.77 15.78 5.65
C PRO A 33 4.20 16.62 4.44
N ASP A 34 5.51 16.68 4.14
CA ASP A 34 6.07 17.39 2.99
C ASP A 34 6.33 16.50 1.77
N SER A 35 5.69 15.32 1.69
CA SER A 35 5.86 14.36 0.60
C SER A 35 5.61 14.97 -0.78
N SER A 36 4.64 15.88 -0.93
CA SER A 36 4.38 16.58 -2.18
C SER A 36 5.56 17.45 -2.64
N ALA A 37 6.24 18.13 -1.70
CA ALA A 37 7.45 18.89 -1.97
C ALA A 37 8.63 17.96 -2.29
N ILE A 38 8.77 16.84 -1.58
CA ILE A 38 9.80 15.84 -1.85
C ILE A 38 9.67 15.28 -3.27
N ILE A 39 8.47 14.85 -3.65
CA ILE A 39 8.17 14.31 -4.98
C ILE A 39 8.48 15.36 -6.05
N PHE A 40 8.03 16.61 -5.85
CA PHE A 40 8.33 17.71 -6.77
C PHE A 40 9.83 17.92 -6.96
N ARG A 41 10.62 17.95 -5.87
CA ARG A 41 12.06 18.14 -5.96
C ARG A 41 12.77 16.99 -6.64
N ILE A 42 12.31 15.75 -6.45
CA ILE A 42 12.87 14.59 -7.14
C ILE A 42 12.50 14.62 -8.62
N ARG A 43 11.30 15.11 -8.97
CA ARG A 43 10.90 15.34 -10.37
C ARG A 43 11.78 16.39 -11.03
N GLU A 44 12.00 17.54 -10.39
CA GLU A 44 12.91 18.60 -10.85
C GLU A 44 14.33 18.06 -11.10
N ILE A 45 14.86 17.25 -10.17
CA ILE A 45 16.15 16.57 -10.34
C ILE A 45 16.11 15.63 -11.56
N SER A 46 15.02 14.88 -11.73
CA SER A 46 14.89 13.90 -12.80
C SER A 46 14.81 14.53 -14.19
N GLU A 47 14.10 15.65 -14.30
CA GLU A 47 14.05 16.48 -15.50
C GLU A 47 15.43 17.09 -15.80
N LYS A 48 16.09 17.67 -14.79
CA LYS A 48 17.39 18.34 -14.95
C LYS A 48 18.50 17.41 -15.43
N TYR A 49 18.53 16.17 -14.92
CA TYR A 49 19.59 15.21 -15.23
C TYR A 49 19.14 14.09 -16.18
N ASN A 50 18.04 14.28 -16.91
CA ASN A 50 17.56 13.36 -17.96
C ASN A 50 17.40 11.90 -17.46
N ILE A 51 16.91 11.77 -16.22
CA ILE A 51 16.68 10.49 -15.53
C ILE A 51 15.45 9.78 -16.11
N VAL A 52 14.49 10.55 -16.61
CA VAL A 52 13.31 10.06 -17.33
C VAL A 52 13.35 10.57 -18.76
N ARG A 53 13.42 9.65 -19.71
CA ARG A 53 13.55 9.91 -21.15
C ARG A 53 13.02 8.72 -21.95
N GLY A 54 12.98 8.84 -23.29
CA GLY A 54 12.30 7.88 -24.15
C GLY A 54 12.76 6.42 -24.03
N ASP A 55 14.06 6.18 -23.80
CA ASP A 55 14.66 4.84 -23.67
C ASP A 55 14.84 4.39 -22.21
N TRP A 56 14.58 5.27 -21.23
CA TRP A 56 14.90 5.01 -19.84
C TRP A 56 13.99 5.76 -18.86
N ASN A 57 13.36 5.02 -17.95
CA ASN A 57 12.62 5.58 -16.83
C ASN A 57 13.32 5.23 -15.51
N GLY A 58 14.18 6.13 -15.04
CA GLY A 58 14.89 5.98 -13.77
C GLY A 58 14.11 6.44 -12.54
N PHE A 59 12.87 6.92 -12.68
CA PHE A 59 12.08 7.45 -11.58
C PHE A 59 11.18 6.36 -10.99
N ASN A 60 11.48 5.90 -9.77
CA ASN A 60 10.83 4.72 -9.20
C ASN A 60 10.34 4.97 -7.76
N PHE A 61 9.18 4.41 -7.43
CA PHE A 61 8.72 4.27 -6.06
C PHE A 61 8.90 2.83 -5.59
N MET A 62 9.32 2.63 -4.35
CA MET A 62 9.44 1.31 -3.73
C MET A 62 8.45 1.19 -2.58
N SER A 63 7.41 0.38 -2.81
CA SER A 63 6.45 0.04 -1.77
C SER A 63 6.88 -1.19 -0.97
N SER A 64 6.74 -1.13 0.35
CA SER A 64 6.92 -2.28 1.24
C SER A 64 5.66 -3.12 1.45
N VAL A 65 4.53 -2.76 0.82
CA VAL A 65 3.22 -3.36 1.09
C VAL A 65 2.62 -3.95 -0.19
N ALA A 66 2.37 -5.26 -0.20
CA ALA A 66 1.92 -6.00 -1.38
C ALA A 66 0.54 -5.58 -1.91
N SER A 67 -0.33 -5.02 -1.07
CA SER A 67 -1.65 -4.52 -1.48
C SER A 67 -1.61 -3.09 -2.02
N ARG A 68 -0.54 -2.33 -1.81
CA ARG A 68 -0.52 -0.89 -2.03
C ARG A 68 -0.68 -0.52 -3.50
N VAL A 69 0.12 -1.14 -4.39
CA VAL A 69 0.12 -0.77 -5.81
C VAL A 69 -1.23 -1.07 -6.44
N GLY A 70 -1.77 -2.28 -6.23
CA GLY A 70 -3.09 -2.62 -6.74
C GLY A 70 -4.23 -1.78 -6.16
N ALA A 71 -4.15 -1.40 -4.88
CA ALA A 71 -5.11 -0.47 -4.30
C ALA A 71 -5.05 0.91 -4.99
N LEU A 72 -3.84 1.44 -5.22
CA LEU A 72 -3.66 2.72 -5.92
C LEU A 72 -4.15 2.65 -7.38
N ASP A 73 -3.87 1.57 -8.10
CA ASP A 73 -4.35 1.36 -9.48
C ASP A 73 -5.87 1.21 -9.57
N LEU A 74 -6.52 0.75 -8.49
CA LEU A 74 -7.98 0.71 -8.37
C LEU A 74 -8.58 2.03 -7.86
N GLY A 75 -7.75 3.04 -7.56
CA GLY A 75 -8.20 4.34 -7.07
C GLY A 75 -8.55 4.38 -5.58
N PHE A 76 -7.97 3.52 -4.74
CA PHE A 76 -8.11 3.57 -3.29
C PHE A 76 -7.28 4.73 -2.70
N VAL A 77 -7.76 5.93 -2.96
CA VAL A 77 -7.32 7.19 -2.37
C VAL A 77 -8.55 7.92 -1.84
N PRO A 78 -8.39 8.85 -0.88
CA PRO A 78 -9.51 9.65 -0.41
C PRO A 78 -10.19 10.38 -1.57
N GLY A 79 -11.47 10.09 -1.79
CA GLY A 79 -12.29 10.80 -2.78
C GLY A 79 -12.64 12.21 -2.31
N GLN A 80 -13.41 12.95 -3.10
CA GLN A 80 -13.88 14.27 -2.71
C GLN A 80 -14.69 14.20 -1.39
N GLY A 81 -14.21 14.90 -0.35
CA GLY A 81 -14.82 14.87 0.99
C GLY A 81 -14.55 13.58 1.78
N GLY A 82 -13.74 12.66 1.25
CA GLY A 82 -13.30 11.46 1.96
C GLY A 82 -12.20 11.77 2.96
N TYR A 83 -12.13 10.98 4.02
CA TYR A 83 -11.08 11.05 5.03
C TYR A 83 -9.81 10.33 4.56
N ASP A 84 -8.66 10.98 4.75
CA ASP A 84 -7.38 10.28 4.67
C ASP A 84 -7.12 9.45 5.95
N PHE A 85 -6.00 8.74 5.96
CA PHE A 85 -5.65 7.84 7.06
C PHE A 85 -5.59 8.57 8.43
N ASN A 86 -4.96 9.75 8.49
CA ASN A 86 -4.85 10.50 9.74
C ASN A 86 -6.22 11.04 10.17
N SER A 87 -7.02 11.50 9.21
CA SER A 87 -8.37 11.99 9.44
C SER A 87 -9.29 10.87 9.94
N ILE A 88 -9.16 9.64 9.45
CA ILE A 88 -9.91 8.48 9.96
C ILE A 88 -9.61 8.28 11.45
N ILE A 89 -8.33 8.29 11.82
CA ILE A 89 -7.90 8.14 13.21
C ILE A 89 -8.45 9.28 14.07
N GLU A 90 -8.24 10.54 13.66
CA GLU A 90 -8.69 11.70 14.43
C GLU A 90 -10.22 11.75 14.58
N ASN A 91 -10.98 11.43 13.52
CA ASN A 91 -12.44 11.42 13.60
C ASN A 91 -12.94 10.25 14.45
N SER A 92 -12.25 9.11 14.45
CA SER A 92 -12.53 8.01 15.38
C SER A 92 -12.26 8.41 16.83
N GLU A 93 -11.11 9.02 17.13
CA GLU A 93 -10.77 9.52 18.47
C GLU A 93 -11.75 10.59 18.97
N ASN A 94 -12.26 11.45 18.08
CA ASN A 94 -13.21 12.51 18.44
C ASN A 94 -14.68 12.07 18.47
N GLY A 95 -14.99 10.82 18.12
CA GLY A 95 -16.38 10.33 18.04
C GLY A 95 -17.18 10.90 16.87
N ASN A 96 -16.50 11.37 15.82
CA ASN A 96 -17.09 11.89 14.59
C ASN A 96 -17.15 10.82 13.47
N LEU A 97 -16.77 9.59 13.77
CA LEU A 97 -16.78 8.47 12.83
C LEU A 97 -17.45 7.25 13.47
N ASP A 98 -18.59 6.85 12.92
CA ASP A 98 -19.38 5.76 13.51
C ASP A 98 -18.78 4.38 13.27
N ILE A 99 -18.21 4.13 12.09
CA ILE A 99 -17.78 2.80 11.65
C ILE A 99 -16.40 2.87 11.00
N VAL A 100 -15.52 1.95 11.38
CA VAL A 100 -14.23 1.71 10.72
C VAL A 100 -14.15 0.27 10.25
N TYR A 101 -13.91 0.07 8.96
CA TYR A 101 -13.76 -1.26 8.36
C TYR A 101 -12.29 -1.54 8.05
N LEU A 102 -11.68 -2.46 8.79
CA LEU A 102 -10.30 -2.90 8.62
C LEU A 102 -10.23 -4.13 7.72
N LEU A 103 -9.74 -3.96 6.49
CA LEU A 103 -9.44 -5.06 5.57
C LEU A 103 -8.02 -5.59 5.82
N GLY A 104 -7.87 -6.44 6.83
CA GLY A 104 -6.61 -7.06 7.22
C GLY A 104 -5.53 -6.05 7.57
N ALA A 105 -5.93 -4.88 8.08
CA ALA A 105 -5.04 -3.78 8.41
C ALA A 105 -4.62 -3.86 9.88
N ASP A 106 -3.35 -4.15 10.13
CA ASP A 106 -2.77 -4.36 11.46
C ASP A 106 -1.56 -3.43 11.72
N GLU A 107 -1.05 -2.76 10.69
CA GLU A 107 0.25 -2.06 10.65
C GLU A 107 0.16 -0.59 11.10
N PHE A 108 -0.64 -0.29 12.12
CA PHE A 108 -0.73 1.03 12.74
C PHE A 108 -1.17 0.96 14.21
N SER A 109 -1.24 2.11 14.88
CA SER A 109 -1.79 2.24 16.23
C SER A 109 -3.31 2.10 16.21
N VAL A 110 -3.80 0.86 16.10
CA VAL A 110 -5.24 0.52 16.11
C VAL A 110 -5.93 0.93 17.42
N ASP A 111 -5.17 1.05 18.51
CA ASP A 111 -5.62 1.51 19.84
C ASP A 111 -6.22 2.93 19.83
N LYS A 112 -6.02 3.68 18.75
CA LYS A 112 -6.60 5.00 18.53
C LYS A 112 -8.03 4.97 17.99
N LEU A 113 -8.53 3.83 17.54
CA LEU A 113 -9.89 3.70 17.00
C LEU A 113 -10.93 3.57 18.13
N THR A 114 -10.97 4.53 19.05
CA THR A 114 -11.60 4.36 20.38
C THR A 114 -13.11 4.57 20.41
N ASN A 115 -13.68 5.42 19.55
CA ASN A 115 -15.12 5.73 19.57
C ASN A 115 -15.87 5.30 18.30
N SER A 116 -15.26 4.46 17.47
CA SER A 116 -15.90 3.90 16.27
C SER A 116 -16.23 2.43 16.49
N PHE A 117 -17.29 1.96 15.83
CA PHE A 117 -17.56 0.54 15.69
C PHE A 117 -16.58 -0.09 14.68
N VAL A 118 -15.68 -0.94 15.17
CA VAL A 118 -14.58 -1.50 14.38
C VAL A 118 -14.95 -2.88 13.85
N ILE A 119 -15.02 -3.00 12.53
CA ILE A 119 -15.18 -4.26 11.82
C ILE A 119 -13.80 -4.69 11.33
N TYR A 120 -13.30 -5.83 11.79
CA TYR A 120 -12.05 -6.40 11.29
C TYR A 120 -12.33 -7.60 10.39
N GLN A 121 -11.97 -7.48 9.12
CA GLN A 121 -11.96 -8.60 8.18
C GLN A 121 -10.52 -9.00 7.89
N GLY A 122 -10.07 -10.11 8.48
CA GLY A 122 -8.71 -10.59 8.31
C GLY A 122 -8.60 -12.09 8.58
N HIS A 123 -7.38 -12.61 8.49
CA HIS A 123 -7.12 -14.05 8.55
C HIS A 123 -6.22 -14.46 9.73
N HIS A 124 -5.57 -13.52 10.42
CA HIS A 124 -4.88 -13.75 11.69
C HIS A 124 -5.49 -12.87 12.78
N GLY A 125 -5.46 -13.34 14.02
CA GLY A 125 -5.73 -12.51 15.19
C GLY A 125 -4.47 -11.75 15.58
N ASP A 126 -4.41 -10.48 15.21
CA ASP A 126 -3.38 -9.52 15.64
C ASP A 126 -4.08 -8.29 16.23
N LYS A 127 -3.37 -7.19 16.44
CA LYS A 127 -3.89 -5.98 17.08
C LYS A 127 -5.24 -5.50 16.52
N GLY A 128 -5.42 -5.54 15.20
CA GLY A 128 -6.67 -5.10 14.57
C GLY A 128 -7.86 -5.98 14.95
N ALA A 129 -7.65 -7.29 15.09
CA ALA A 129 -8.67 -8.22 15.53
C ALA A 129 -8.95 -8.11 17.04
N GLU A 130 -7.92 -7.86 17.85
CA GLU A 130 -8.05 -7.72 19.32
C GLU A 130 -8.98 -6.57 19.71
N LEU A 131 -8.96 -5.47 18.95
CA LEU A 131 -9.76 -4.27 19.22
C LEU A 131 -11.13 -4.28 18.51
N ALA A 132 -11.40 -5.24 17.63
CA ALA A 132 -12.60 -5.21 16.80
C ALA A 132 -13.87 -5.54 17.59
N ASP A 133 -14.96 -4.81 17.31
CA ASP A 133 -16.30 -5.16 17.79
C ASP A 133 -16.85 -6.40 17.05
N VAL A 134 -16.51 -6.53 15.77
CA VAL A 134 -16.90 -7.66 14.92
C VAL A 134 -15.71 -8.15 14.11
N ILE A 135 -15.48 -9.47 14.16
CA ILE A 135 -14.44 -10.14 13.37
C ILE A 135 -15.10 -10.96 12.26
N LEU A 136 -14.67 -10.72 11.02
CA LEU A 136 -15.08 -11.45 9.83
C LEU A 136 -13.88 -12.26 9.30
N PRO A 137 -13.87 -13.59 9.44
CA PRO A 137 -12.72 -14.41 9.09
C PRO A 137 -12.53 -14.50 7.57
N GLY A 138 -11.53 -13.77 7.06
CA GLY A 138 -11.05 -13.83 5.69
C GLY A 138 -10.05 -14.96 5.46
N SER A 139 -9.67 -15.18 4.21
CA SER A 139 -8.72 -16.22 3.80
C SER A 139 -7.30 -15.66 3.59
N ALA A 140 -6.27 -16.42 3.95
CA ALA A 140 -4.88 -16.09 3.68
C ALA A 140 -4.54 -16.11 2.17
N TYR A 141 -3.37 -15.58 1.79
CA TYR A 141 -2.96 -15.48 0.37
C TYR A 141 -2.82 -16.83 -0.34
N THR A 142 -2.54 -17.92 0.40
CA THR A 142 -2.44 -19.30 -0.12
C THR A 142 -3.80 -20.00 -0.25
N GLU A 143 -4.88 -19.36 0.20
CA GLU A 143 -6.21 -19.97 0.33
C GLU A 143 -7.24 -19.42 -0.68
N LYS A 144 -6.81 -18.47 -1.52
CA LYS A 144 -7.69 -17.74 -2.44
C LYS A 144 -7.05 -17.56 -3.81
N ASN A 145 -7.90 -17.52 -4.82
CA ASN A 145 -7.51 -17.06 -6.15
C ASN A 145 -7.58 -15.54 -6.14
N ALA A 146 -6.42 -14.88 -6.18
CA ALA A 146 -6.33 -13.43 -6.05
C ALA A 146 -5.35 -12.85 -7.07
N THR A 147 -5.49 -11.56 -7.33
CA THR A 147 -4.58 -10.82 -8.20
C THR A 147 -3.79 -9.84 -7.35
N TYR A 148 -2.47 -9.88 -7.49
CA TYR A 148 -1.51 -9.03 -6.79
C TYR A 148 -0.71 -8.22 -7.81
N ILE A 149 -0.28 -7.02 -7.43
CA ILE A 149 0.53 -6.16 -8.29
C ILE A 149 1.76 -5.77 -7.50
N ASN A 150 2.93 -6.08 -8.05
CA ASN A 150 4.21 -5.80 -7.39
C ASN A 150 4.64 -4.33 -7.59
N THR A 151 5.77 -3.94 -6.99
CA THR A 151 6.23 -2.54 -7.00
C THR A 151 6.60 -1.97 -8.38
N GLU A 152 6.84 -2.82 -9.39
CA GLU A 152 7.09 -2.37 -10.77
C GLU A 152 5.80 -2.26 -11.60
N GLY A 153 4.63 -2.55 -11.02
CA GLY A 153 3.34 -2.52 -11.71
C GLY A 153 3.02 -3.82 -12.46
N ARG A 154 3.70 -4.93 -12.16
CA ARG A 154 3.44 -6.23 -12.79
C ARG A 154 2.30 -6.96 -12.09
N VAL A 155 1.31 -7.37 -12.88
CA VAL A 155 0.18 -8.18 -12.46
C VAL A 155 0.58 -9.64 -12.29
N GLN A 156 0.23 -10.22 -11.14
CA GLN A 156 0.52 -11.59 -10.75
C GLN A 156 -0.75 -12.24 -10.20
N ASN A 157 -1.00 -13.50 -10.56
CA ASN A 157 -2.11 -14.26 -10.02
C ASN A 157 -1.60 -15.24 -8.96
N ALA A 158 -2.22 -15.19 -7.78
CA ALA A 158 -2.12 -16.23 -6.77
C ALA A 158 -3.25 -17.24 -6.99
N TYR A 159 -2.92 -18.52 -6.82
CA TYR A 159 -3.87 -19.63 -6.94
C TYR A 159 -4.02 -20.30 -5.57
N ALA A 160 -5.25 -20.66 -5.21
CA ALA A 160 -5.52 -21.33 -3.95
C ALA A 160 -4.80 -22.69 -3.91
N ALA A 161 -3.87 -22.85 -2.97
CA ALA A 161 -3.15 -24.09 -2.71
C ALA A 161 -3.89 -24.98 -1.70
N VAL A 162 -4.57 -24.36 -0.75
CA VAL A 162 -5.38 -25.04 0.28
C VAL A 162 -6.71 -24.30 0.45
N SER A 163 -7.69 -24.92 1.10
CA SER A 163 -8.96 -24.25 1.41
C SER A 163 -8.82 -23.40 2.69
N PRO A 164 -9.57 -22.29 2.81
CA PRO A 164 -9.62 -21.52 4.05
C PRO A 164 -10.03 -22.38 5.25
N PRO A 165 -9.41 -22.21 6.43
CA PRO A 165 -9.72 -23.02 7.60
C PRO A 165 -11.08 -22.68 8.20
N GLY A 166 -11.76 -23.70 8.72
CA GLY A 166 -13.01 -23.55 9.48
C GLY A 166 -14.12 -22.85 8.68
N ILE A 167 -14.58 -21.71 9.18
CA ILE A 167 -15.66 -20.92 8.57
C ILE A 167 -15.16 -19.75 7.70
N ALA A 168 -13.83 -19.59 7.56
CA ALA A 168 -13.25 -18.50 6.80
C ALA A 168 -13.72 -18.52 5.34
N LYS A 169 -13.81 -17.34 4.73
CA LYS A 169 -14.25 -17.15 3.34
C LYS A 169 -13.27 -16.27 2.58
N GLU A 170 -13.29 -16.36 1.25
CA GLU A 170 -12.57 -15.41 0.40
C GLU A 170 -13.04 -13.98 0.65
N ASP A 171 -12.12 -13.04 0.68
CA ASP A 171 -12.39 -11.67 1.16
C ASP A 171 -13.50 -10.97 0.38
N TRP A 172 -13.49 -11.12 -0.94
CA TRP A 172 -14.50 -10.50 -1.80
C TRP A 172 -15.90 -11.11 -1.58
N LYS A 173 -16.00 -12.38 -1.18
CA LYS A 173 -17.29 -13.05 -0.88
C LYS A 173 -17.91 -12.46 0.38
N ILE A 174 -17.09 -12.13 1.38
CA ILE A 174 -17.54 -11.47 2.62
C ILE A 174 -18.12 -10.10 2.29
N ILE A 175 -17.37 -9.27 1.56
CA ILE A 175 -17.83 -7.93 1.13
C ILE A 175 -19.09 -8.03 0.25
N ARG A 176 -19.12 -8.97 -0.68
CA ARG A 176 -20.28 -9.21 -1.55
C ARG A 176 -21.50 -9.63 -0.73
N ALA A 177 -21.37 -10.52 0.25
CA ALA A 177 -22.47 -10.91 1.12
C ALA A 177 -22.95 -9.73 1.98
N PHE A 178 -22.02 -8.97 2.57
CA PHE A 178 -22.33 -7.77 3.34
C PHE A 178 -23.10 -6.74 2.52
N SER A 179 -22.72 -6.54 1.25
CA SER A 179 -23.41 -5.63 0.34
C SER A 179 -24.90 -5.95 0.15
N SER A 180 -25.26 -7.24 0.16
CA SER A 180 -26.67 -7.65 0.09
C SER A 180 -27.41 -7.43 1.40
N TYR A 181 -26.74 -7.54 2.54
CA TYR A 181 -27.36 -7.30 3.85
C TYR A 181 -27.75 -5.84 4.07
N ILE A 182 -27.05 -4.91 3.41
CA ILE A 182 -27.32 -3.46 3.48
C ILE A 182 -28.12 -2.93 2.28
N ASP A 183 -28.74 -3.81 1.49
CA ASP A 183 -29.51 -3.47 0.27
C ASP A 183 -28.71 -2.67 -0.77
N LYS A 184 -27.37 -2.87 -0.82
CA LYS A 184 -26.44 -2.29 -1.81
C LYS A 184 -25.71 -3.39 -2.57
N THR A 185 -26.46 -4.40 -3.00
CA THR A 185 -25.92 -5.61 -3.63
C THR A 185 -24.99 -5.29 -4.79
N LEU A 186 -23.75 -5.76 -4.69
CA LEU A 186 -22.75 -5.62 -5.74
C LEU A 186 -23.09 -6.52 -6.95
N PRO A 187 -22.84 -6.06 -8.19
CA PRO A 187 -23.36 -6.68 -9.41
C PRO A 187 -22.52 -7.89 -9.90
N TYR A 188 -21.92 -8.65 -8.99
CA TYR A 188 -21.10 -9.83 -9.30
C TYR A 188 -21.31 -10.93 -8.27
N ASN A 189 -21.33 -12.19 -8.71
CA ASN A 189 -21.60 -13.36 -7.88
C ASN A 189 -20.49 -14.42 -7.96
N ASN A 190 -19.53 -14.24 -8.87
CA ASN A 190 -18.38 -15.12 -9.03
C ASN A 190 -17.10 -14.31 -9.30
N LEU A 191 -15.96 -15.00 -9.26
CA LEU A 191 -14.65 -14.38 -9.43
C LEU A 191 -14.43 -13.81 -10.83
N GLU A 192 -15.03 -14.41 -11.86
CA GLU A 192 -14.94 -13.93 -13.24
C GLU A 192 -15.66 -12.59 -13.41
N GLU A 193 -16.90 -12.49 -12.91
CA GLU A 193 -17.68 -11.25 -12.89
C GLU A 193 -16.98 -10.15 -12.08
N LEU A 194 -16.36 -10.50 -10.95
CA LEU A 194 -15.56 -9.55 -10.17
C LEU A 194 -14.35 -9.05 -10.97
N ARG A 195 -13.65 -9.94 -11.68
CA ARG A 195 -12.54 -9.55 -12.56
C ARG A 195 -13.01 -8.69 -13.73
N ASN A 196 -14.17 -8.98 -14.30
CA ASN A 196 -14.78 -8.12 -15.32
C ASN A 196 -15.08 -6.72 -14.74
N ARG A 197 -15.56 -6.63 -13.50
CA ARG A 197 -15.73 -5.32 -12.84
C ARG A 197 -14.40 -4.59 -12.63
N ILE A 198 -13.32 -5.31 -12.34
CA ILE A 198 -11.96 -4.73 -12.23
C ILE A 198 -11.47 -4.24 -13.60
N SER A 199 -11.73 -4.97 -14.69
CA SER A 199 -11.27 -4.60 -16.03
C SER A 199 -11.97 -3.34 -16.57
N GLU A 200 -13.20 -3.06 -16.13
CA GLU A 200 -13.88 -1.78 -16.38
C GLU A 200 -13.15 -0.57 -15.78
N ILE A 201 -12.39 -0.77 -14.69
CA ILE A 201 -11.57 0.28 -14.06
C ILE A 201 -10.23 0.37 -14.79
N ASN A 202 -9.53 -0.77 -14.89
CA ASN A 202 -8.28 -0.86 -15.62
C ASN A 202 -8.11 -2.28 -16.17
N ASN A 203 -8.22 -2.41 -17.49
CA ASN A 203 -8.15 -3.69 -18.19
C ASN A 203 -6.79 -4.40 -18.02
N GLY A 204 -5.72 -3.67 -17.77
CA GLY A 204 -4.40 -4.26 -17.52
C GLY A 204 -4.38 -5.16 -16.28
N LEU A 205 -5.20 -4.86 -15.28
CA LEU A 205 -5.22 -5.54 -13.97
C LEU A 205 -5.65 -7.01 -14.05
N ILE A 206 -6.32 -7.44 -15.12
CA ILE A 206 -6.78 -8.82 -15.26
C ILE A 206 -5.86 -9.68 -16.14
N ILE A 207 -4.83 -9.08 -16.73
CA ILE A 207 -3.91 -9.76 -17.65
C ILE A 207 -2.67 -10.19 -16.88
N GLU A 208 -2.48 -11.50 -16.72
CA GLU A 208 -1.31 -12.04 -16.04
C GLU A 208 0.00 -11.60 -16.72
N ASN A 209 1.01 -11.25 -15.91
CA ASN A 209 2.31 -10.71 -16.34
C ASN A 209 2.26 -9.36 -17.07
N PHE A 210 1.09 -8.72 -17.18
CA PHE A 210 0.99 -7.38 -17.73
C PHE A 210 1.74 -6.38 -16.86
N LEU A 211 2.50 -5.50 -17.51
CA LEU A 211 3.24 -4.43 -16.86
C LEU A 211 2.48 -3.12 -17.05
N ILE A 212 1.87 -2.63 -15.97
CA ILE A 212 1.17 -1.35 -15.95
C ILE A 212 2.24 -0.26 -16.00
N LYS A 213 2.22 0.53 -17.08
CA LYS A 213 3.15 1.64 -17.26
C LYS A 213 2.51 2.91 -16.75
N ALA A 214 3.25 3.64 -15.92
CA ALA A 214 2.87 4.99 -15.54
C ALA A 214 3.08 5.95 -16.72
N GLU A 215 2.18 6.92 -16.87
CA GLU A 215 2.38 8.07 -17.75
C GLU A 215 3.24 9.13 -17.07
N ASN A 216 3.97 9.91 -17.88
CA ASN A 216 4.78 11.03 -17.38
C ASN A 216 3.86 12.19 -16.98
N ASN A 217 3.51 12.25 -15.70
CA ASN A 217 2.62 13.28 -15.14
C ASN A 217 3.37 14.35 -14.34
N ASP A 218 2.78 15.56 -14.30
CA ASP A 218 3.18 16.67 -13.42
C ASP A 218 2.85 16.31 -11.96
N ILE A 219 3.77 15.60 -11.29
CA ILE A 219 3.58 15.08 -9.91
C ILE A 219 4.29 15.92 -8.84
N GLY A 220 3.68 16.01 -7.66
CA GLY A 220 4.18 16.82 -6.54
C GLY A 220 3.69 18.27 -6.56
N ASP A 221 4.01 19.03 -5.52
CA ASP A 221 3.61 20.44 -5.39
C ASP A 221 4.83 21.36 -5.35
N HIS A 222 4.95 22.23 -6.36
CA HIS A 222 6.01 23.22 -6.46
C HIS A 222 5.92 24.36 -5.44
N LYS A 223 4.73 24.59 -4.87
CA LYS A 223 4.50 25.61 -3.84
C LYS A 223 4.82 25.08 -2.44
N ALA A 224 4.80 23.77 -2.26
CA ALA A 224 5.16 23.14 -1.01
C ALA A 224 6.67 23.26 -0.75
N SER A 225 7.03 23.38 0.53
CA SER A 225 8.41 23.51 0.97
C SER A 225 8.87 22.23 1.67
N LEU A 226 10.14 21.86 1.46
CA LEU A 226 10.75 20.78 2.21
C LEU A 226 10.89 21.17 3.67
N LEU A 227 10.53 20.26 4.57
CA LEU A 227 10.84 20.36 5.98
C LEU A 227 12.34 20.18 6.21
N LYS A 228 12.81 20.66 7.36
CA LYS A 228 14.23 20.56 7.74
C LYS A 228 14.58 19.19 8.33
N GLU A 229 13.61 18.43 8.84
CA GLU A 229 13.92 17.12 9.41
C GLU A 229 14.39 16.15 8.32
N GLU A 230 15.42 15.37 8.64
CA GLU A 230 15.92 14.32 7.77
C GLU A 230 14.86 13.25 7.51
N ILE A 231 14.91 12.64 6.31
CA ILE A 231 14.09 11.46 6.01
C ILE A 231 14.69 10.30 6.79
N THR A 232 14.01 9.88 7.85
CA THR A 232 14.41 8.73 8.65
C THR A 232 13.77 7.47 8.10
N ASN A 233 14.53 6.38 8.06
CA ASN A 233 13.97 5.09 7.72
C ASN A 233 13.12 4.60 8.90
N GLU A 234 11.92 4.10 8.60
CA GLU A 234 11.15 3.36 9.59
C GLU A 234 11.93 2.13 10.06
N LYS A 235 11.95 1.88 11.37
CA LYS A 235 12.54 0.66 11.92
C LYS A 235 11.67 -0.54 11.54
N LEU A 236 11.99 -1.14 10.40
CA LEU A 236 11.37 -2.37 9.94
C LEU A 236 11.97 -3.58 10.66
N ASN A 237 11.12 -4.35 11.33
CA ASN A 237 11.47 -5.71 11.69
C ASN A 237 11.28 -6.59 10.46
N PHE A 238 12.36 -6.88 9.74
CA PHE A 238 12.34 -7.67 8.51
C PHE A 238 11.64 -9.04 8.69
N PHE A 239 11.77 -9.66 9.87
CA PHE A 239 11.15 -10.95 10.16
C PHE A 239 9.70 -10.83 10.63
N MET A 240 9.19 -9.63 10.95
CA MET A 240 7.85 -9.41 11.49
C MET A 240 7.18 -8.18 10.86
N SER A 241 7.04 -8.20 9.53
CA SER A 241 6.47 -7.08 8.76
C SER A 241 4.94 -7.13 8.61
N CYS A 242 4.33 -8.32 8.63
CA CYS A 242 2.88 -8.52 8.50
C CYS A 242 2.36 -9.53 9.53
N ASN A 243 1.04 -9.63 9.66
CA ASN A 243 0.37 -10.52 10.61
C ASN A 243 0.78 -12.00 10.47
N ILE A 244 1.00 -12.50 9.25
CA ILE A 244 1.52 -13.87 9.00
C ILE A 244 2.89 -14.07 9.63
N SER A 245 3.82 -13.13 9.38
CA SER A 245 5.19 -13.21 9.88
C SER A 245 5.26 -13.03 11.40
N ARG A 246 4.37 -12.21 11.98
CA ARG A 246 4.24 -12.02 13.43
C ARG A 246 3.70 -13.26 14.13
N ALA A 247 2.79 -13.99 13.50
CA ALA A 247 2.29 -15.26 14.00
C ALA A 247 3.24 -16.45 13.78
N SER A 248 4.35 -16.28 13.04
CA SER A 248 5.25 -17.37 12.69
C SER A 248 6.28 -17.66 13.80
N GLU A 249 6.26 -18.87 14.34
CA GLU A 249 7.27 -19.35 15.28
C GLU A 249 8.70 -19.31 14.70
N THR A 250 8.84 -19.61 13.41
CA THR A 250 10.14 -19.59 12.73
C THR A 250 10.69 -18.18 12.66
N MET A 251 9.86 -17.19 12.32
CA MET A 251 10.29 -15.80 12.28
C MET A 251 10.64 -15.26 13.67
N ALA A 252 9.91 -15.68 14.71
CA ALA A 252 10.28 -15.38 16.09
C ALA A 252 11.67 -15.94 16.45
N LYS A 253 11.97 -17.18 16.06
CA LYS A 253 13.30 -17.79 16.24
C LYS A 253 14.40 -17.02 15.48
N CYS A 254 14.12 -16.54 14.26
CA CYS A 254 15.07 -15.73 13.49
C CYS A 254 15.45 -14.42 14.21
N ILE A 255 14.50 -13.77 14.88
CA ILE A 255 14.76 -12.55 15.65
C ILE A 255 15.62 -12.85 16.87
N ILE A 256 15.31 -13.92 17.61
CA ILE A 256 16.10 -14.35 18.77
C ILE A 256 17.55 -14.61 18.35
N ALA A 257 17.74 -15.34 17.25
CA ALA A 257 19.06 -15.62 16.68
C ALA A 257 19.80 -14.34 16.23
N GLN A 258 19.10 -13.39 15.59
CA GLN A 258 19.68 -12.10 15.20
C GLN A 258 20.15 -11.28 16.40
N GLN A 259 19.47 -11.39 17.55
CA GLN A 259 19.84 -10.74 18.81
C GLN A 259 20.97 -11.46 19.55
N GLY A 260 21.48 -12.58 19.02
CA GLY A 260 22.54 -13.37 19.63
C GLY A 260 22.11 -14.11 20.90
N LYS A 261 20.81 -14.42 21.02
CA LYS A 261 20.24 -15.20 22.12
C LYS A 261 19.89 -16.63 21.70
#